data_AF-A0A2R7R5C8-F1
#
_entry.id   AF-A0A2R7R5C8-F1
#
_cell.length_a   1.000
_cell.length_b   1.000
_cell.length_c   1.000
_cell.angle_alpha   90.00
_cell.angle_beta   90.00
_cell.angle_gamma   90.00
#
_symmetry.space_group_name_H-M   'P 1'
#
loop_
_entity.id
_entity.type
_entity.pdbx_description
1 polymer ?
#
loop_
_entity_poly.entity_id
_entity_poly.type
_entity_poly.pdbx_seq_one_letter_code
_entity_poly.pdbx_strand_id
1 'polypeptide(L)' 'MSRIAGTFVTTAVSGKNVRVLVPTALPPGDPVLSPAAYVEQNARAEVALTRLSVMAGLVALSNWLIHAAILIRGHGIF' A
#
# COMPACT_ATOMS: atom_id res chain seq x y z
N MET A 1 25.35 -6.50 -6.01
CA MET A 1 25.02 -6.26 -4.59
C MET A 1 23.79 -7.07 -4.22
N SER A 2 23.90 -7.97 -3.24
CA SER A 2 22.76 -8.79 -2.76
C SER A 2 21.98 -8.01 -1.71
N ARG A 3 20.69 -7.74 -1.93
CA ARG A 3 19.82 -7.04 -0.98
C ARG A 3 19.26 -8.08 0.00
N ILE A 4 19.81 -8.13 1.21
CA ILE A 4 19.37 -9.07 2.26
C ILE A 4 18.24 -8.39 3.04
N ALA A 5 17.00 -8.84 2.83
CA ALA A 5 15.79 -8.28 3.47
C ALA A 5 15.45 -8.95 4.82
N GLY A 6 16.14 -10.02 5.18
CA GLY A 6 15.85 -10.82 6.37
C GLY A 6 16.52 -12.19 6.33
N THR A 7 16.21 -13.01 7.32
CA THR A 7 16.68 -14.40 7.44
C THR A 7 15.53 -15.37 7.26
N PHE A 8 15.81 -16.58 6.79
CA PHE A 8 14.78 -17.63 6.71
C PHE A 8 14.91 -18.57 7.90
N VAL A 9 13.79 -18.89 8.52
CA VAL A 9 13.69 -19.86 9.63
C VAL A 9 12.70 -20.95 9.24
N THR A 10 13.02 -22.20 9.55
CA THR A 10 12.08 -23.32 9.38
C THR A 10 11.27 -23.48 10.65
N THR A 11 9.94 -23.44 10.52
CA THR A 11 9.00 -23.63 11.63
C THR A 11 7.93 -24.64 11.25
N ALA A 12 7.25 -25.23 12.23
CA ALA A 12 6.16 -26.15 11.99
C ALA A 12 4.81 -25.41 12.08
N VAL A 13 4.02 -25.44 11.02
CA VAL A 13 2.63 -24.96 11.02
C VAL A 13 1.74 -26.15 10.73
N SER A 14 0.85 -26.49 11.67
CA SER A 14 -0.05 -27.66 11.58
C SER A 14 0.69 -28.97 11.22
N GLY A 15 1.83 -29.22 11.87
CA GLY A 15 2.63 -30.43 11.68
C GLY A 15 3.44 -30.49 10.37
N LYS A 16 3.44 -29.42 9.56
CA LYS A 16 4.24 -29.32 8.34
C LYS A 16 5.37 -28.32 8.52
N ASN A 17 6.57 -28.69 8.08
CA ASN A 17 7.71 -27.79 8.05
C ASN A 17 7.50 -26.73 6.96
N VAL A 18 7.54 -25.46 7.36
CA VAL A 18 7.40 -24.29 6.49
C VAL A 18 8.62 -23.39 6.67
N ARG A 19 9.20 -22.94 5.57
CA ARG A 19 10.29 -21.96 5.56
C ARG A 19 9.68 -20.56 5.52
N VAL A 20 9.86 -19.80 6.60
CA VAL A 20 9.32 -18.45 6.75
C VAL A 20 10.44 -17.43 6.66
N LEU A 21 10.19 -16.33 5.94
CA LEU A 21 11.07 -15.17 5.93
C LEU A 21 10.81 -14.33 7.19
N VAL A 22 11.83 -14.13 8.00
CA VAL A 22 11.87 -13.19 9.12
C VAL A 22 12.59 -11.94 8.62
N PRO A 23 11.87 -10.83 8.38
CA PRO A 23 12.50 -9.58 7.97
C PRO A 23 13.51 -9.12 9.01
N THR A 24 14.60 -8.49 8.58
CA THR A 24 15.47 -7.77 9.50
C THR A 24 14.64 -6.72 10.23
N ALA A 25 14.79 -6.63 11.55
CA ALA A 25 14.12 -5.58 12.31
C ALA A 25 14.43 -4.22 11.67
N LEU A 26 13.41 -3.36 11.58
CA LEU A 26 13.65 -1.98 11.21
C LEU A 26 14.74 -1.43 12.13
N PRO A 27 15.73 -0.71 11.59
CA PRO A 27 16.86 -0.25 12.38
C PRO A 27 16.36 0.40 13.68
N PRO A 28 16.88 -0.04 14.85
CA PRO A 28 16.35 0.36 16.13
C PRO A 28 16.51 1.87 16.31
N GLY A 29 15.55 2.42 17.07
CA GLY A 29 15.35 3.85 17.35
C GLY A 29 16.44 4.51 18.18
N ASP A 30 17.72 4.17 17.99
CA ASP A 30 18.87 4.84 18.59
C ASP A 30 19.94 5.22 17.55
N PRO A 31 20.20 6.52 17.36
CA PRO A 31 19.45 7.63 17.94
C PRO A 31 18.01 7.66 17.40
N VAL A 32 17.05 8.02 18.26
CA VAL A 32 15.66 8.23 17.88
C VAL A 32 15.63 9.19 16.69
N LEU A 33 14.90 8.81 15.62
CA LEU A 33 14.78 9.67 14.45
C LEU A 33 14.16 11.00 14.89
N SER A 34 14.95 12.08 14.78
CA SER A 34 14.50 13.40 15.17
C SER A 34 13.25 13.78 14.35
N PRO A 35 12.14 14.21 14.99
CA PRO A 35 10.97 14.71 14.29
C PRO A 35 11.30 15.83 13.28
N ALA A 36 12.33 16.64 13.58
CA ALA A 36 12.79 17.69 12.67
C ALA A 36 13.29 17.16 11.31
N ALA A 37 13.71 15.88 11.23
CA ALA A 37 14.23 15.29 10.02
C ALA A 37 13.12 14.88 9.01
N TYR A 38 11.87 14.73 9.46
CA TYR A 38 10.81 14.19 8.60
C TYR A 38 9.46 14.88 8.71
N VAL A 39 9.14 15.62 9.79
CA VAL A 39 7.78 16.17 10.00
C VAL A 39 7.34 17.07 8.85
N GLU A 40 8.21 17.95 8.37
CA GLU A 40 7.87 18.86 7.26
C GLU A 40 7.66 18.10 5.94
N GLN A 41 8.55 17.16 5.63
CA GLN A 41 8.43 16.32 4.44
C GLN A 41 7.20 15.41 4.51
N ASN A 42 6.87 14.89 5.70
CA ASN A 42 5.71 14.05 5.93
C ASN A 42 4.41 14.84 5.77
N ALA A 43 4.32 16.05 6.32
CA ALA A 43 3.17 16.92 6.14
C ALA A 43 2.93 17.24 4.65
N ARG A 44 4.00 17.53 3.89
CA ARG A 44 3.91 17.71 2.43
C ARG A 44 3.45 16.45 1.71
N ALA A 45 3.92 15.28 2.13
CA ALA A 45 3.51 14.00 1.56
C ALA A 45 2.03 13.72 1.82
N GLU A 46 1.51 13.99 3.02
CA GLU A 46 0.09 13.82 3.37
C GLU A 46 -0.82 14.72 2.52
N VAL A 47 -0.44 15.98 2.30
CA VAL A 47 -1.17 16.88 1.39
C VAL A 47 -1.15 16.37 -0.04
N ALA A 48 0.00 15.91 -0.52
CA ALA A 48 0.12 15.33 -1.87
C ALA A 48 -0.72 14.05 -2.03
N LEU A 49 -0.73 13.18 -1.02
CA LEU A 49 -1.54 11.95 -1.00
C LEU A 49 -3.03 12.26 -1.01
N THR A 50 -3.47 13.28 -0.27
CA THR A 50 -4.88 13.72 -0.28
C THR A 50 -5.29 14.16 -1.69
N ARG A 51 -4.47 14.99 -2.35
CA ARG A 51 -4.74 15.44 -3.73
C ARG A 51 -4.78 14.27 -4.71
N LEU A 52 -3.84 13.33 -4.58
CA LEU A 52 -3.80 12.14 -5.42
C LEU A 52 -5.03 11.24 -5.20
N SER A 53 -5.43 11.04 -3.95
CA SER A 53 -6.59 10.23 -3.59
C SER A 53 -7.88 10.79 -4.18
N VAL A 54 -8.07 12.11 -4.10
CA VAL A 54 -9.21 12.79 -4.73
C VAL A 54 -9.24 12.55 -6.24
N MET A 55 -8.10 12.72 -6.92
CA MET A 55 -8.02 12.50 -8.37
C MET A 55 -8.24 11.04 -8.76
N ALA A 56 -7.69 10.08 -7.99
CA ALA A 56 -7.91 8.66 -8.22
C ALA A 56 -9.39 8.27 -8.07
N GLY A 57 -10.08 8.87 -7.09
CA GLY A 57 -11.53 8.70 -6.89
C GLY A 57 -12.35 9.16 -8.11
N LEU A 58 -11.97 10.28 -8.73
CA LEU A 58 -12.63 10.77 -9.96
C LEU A 58 -12.47 9.80 -11.13
N VAL A 59 -11.27 9.24 -11.32
CA VAL A 59 -11.00 8.26 -12.37
C VAL A 59 -11.81 6.98 -12.15
N ALA A 60 -11.87 6.49 -10.91
CA ALA A 60 -12.66 5.31 -10.57
C ALA A 60 -14.17 5.53 -10.81
N LEU A 61 -14.69 6.72 -10.46
CA LEU A 61 -16.08 7.08 -10.71
C LEU A 61 -16.40 7.15 -12.21
N SER A 62 -15.50 7.71 -13.02
CA SER A 62 -15.64 7.74 -14.48
C SER A 62 -15.74 6.33 -15.06
N ASN A 63 -14.86 5.42 -14.65
CA ASN A 63 -14.92 4.02 -15.07
C ASN A 63 -16.26 3.36 -14.67
N TRP A 64 -16.74 3.60 -13.45
CA TRP A 64 -18.03 3.10 -12.99
C TRP A 64 -19.20 3.67 -13.79
N LEU A 65 -19.21 4.97 -14.11
CA LEU A 65 -20.25 5.61 -14.92
C LEU A 65 -20.30 5.03 -16.33
N ILE A 66 -19.16 4.76 -16.95
CA ILE A 66 -19.09 4.13 -18.28
C ILE A 66 -19.70 2.73 -18.23
N HIS A 67 -19.34 1.92 -17.24
CA HIS A 67 -19.90 0.58 -17.08
C HIS A 67 -21.40 0.61 -16.79
N ALA A 68 -21.87 1.54 -15.95
CA ALA A 68 -23.29 1.73 -15.68
C ALA A 68 -24.06 2.15 -16.94
N ALA A 69 -23.51 3.04 -17.77
CA ALA A 69 -24.14 3.45 -19.03
C ALA A 69 -24.28 2.30 -20.03
N ILE A 70 -23.26 1.44 -20.13
CA ILE A 70 -23.31 0.22 -20.96
C ILE A 70 -24.38 -0.74 -20.44
N LEU A 71 -24.44 -0.94 -19.11
CA LEU A 71 -25.44 -1.80 -18.47
C LEU A 71 -26.88 -1.29 -18.70
N ILE A 72 -27.13 0.00 -18.50
CA ILE A 72 -28.45 0.63 -18.69
C ILE A 72 -28.90 0.50 -20.14
N ARG A 73 -28.01 0.76 -21.11
CA ARG A 73 -28.29 0.58 -22.54
C ARG A 73 -28.59 -0.89 -22.89
N GLY A 74 -27.86 -1.83 -22.31
CA GLY A 74 -28.05 -3.27 -22.55
C GLY A 74 -29.36 -3.82 -21.99
N HIS A 75 -29.93 -3.19 -20.97
CA HIS A 75 -31.18 -3.62 -20.32
C HIS A 75 -32.45 -2.92 -20.84
N GLY A 76 -32.37 -2.13 -21.91
CA GLY A 76 -33.56 -1.57 -22.59
C GLY A 76 -34.41 -0.64 -21.71
N ILE A 77 -33.78 0.04 -20.75
CA ILE A 77 -34.45 1.06 -19.93
C ILE A 77 -34.34 2.40 -20.67
N PHE A 78 -34.87 2.44 -21.90
CA PHE A 78 -35.32 3.55 -22.76
C PHE A 78 -35.63 2.97 -24.14
#